data_AF-A0A1B2YSJ1-F1
#
_entry.id   AF-A0A1B2YSJ1-F1
#
_cell.length_a   1.000
_cell.length_b   1.000
_cell.length_c   1.000
_cell.angle_alpha   90.00
_cell.angle_beta   90.00
_cell.angle_gamma   90.00
#
_symmetry.space_group_name_H-M   'P 1'
#
loop_
_entity.id
_entity.type
_entity.pdbx_description
1 polymer ?
#
loop_
_entity_poly.entity_id
_entity_poly.type
_entity_poly.pdbx_seq_one_letter_code
_entity_poly.pdbx_strand_id
1 'polypeptide(L)' 'MNSPVIPSNFVEWQNCIVRDCGITLDKAFLESRIAALSNMKDQHTKQFLRLYGEAHYKQVLGWFHQALVELK' A
#
# COMPACT_ATOMS: atom_id res chain seq x y z
N MET A 1 -13.98 19.21 -4.57
CA MET A 1 -12.66 18.79 -5.10
C MET A 1 -12.07 17.83 -4.07
N ASN A 2 -12.24 16.52 -4.25
CA ASN A 2 -11.60 15.55 -3.34
C ASN A 2 -10.26 15.19 -3.97
N SER A 3 -9.23 15.99 -3.71
CA SER A 3 -7.87 15.52 -3.91
C SER A 3 -7.73 14.24 -3.09
N PRO A 4 -7.28 13.10 -3.67
CA PRO A 4 -6.98 11.94 -2.86
C PRO A 4 -5.90 12.38 -1.88
N VAL A 5 -6.29 12.52 -0.61
CA VAL A 5 -5.35 12.80 0.47
C VAL A 5 -4.42 11.60 0.47
N ILE A 6 -3.17 11.81 0.02
CA ILE A 6 -2.16 10.76 0.12
C ILE A 6 -2.05 10.45 1.61
N PRO A 7 -2.35 9.22 2.04
CA PRO A 7 -2.37 8.90 3.45
C PRO A 7 -0.99 9.18 4.05
N SER A 8 -1.00 9.85 5.20
CA SER A 8 0.22 10.27 5.89
C SER A 8 0.65 9.26 6.95
N ASN A 9 -0.29 8.42 7.41
CA ASN A 9 -0.09 7.40 8.43
C ASN A 9 -0.85 6.09 8.10
N PHE A 10 -0.55 5.04 8.86
CA PHE A 10 -1.12 3.70 8.66
C PHE A 10 -2.65 3.68 8.76
N VAL A 11 -3.23 4.40 9.72
CA VAL A 11 -4.68 4.42 9.96
C VAL A 11 -5.42 5.09 8.80
N GLU A 12 -4.89 6.21 8.30
CA GLU A 12 -5.42 6.87 7.10
C GLU A 12 -5.31 5.97 5.87
N TRP A 13 -4.17 5.29 5.70
CA TRP A 13 -3.96 4.37 4.59
C TRP A 13 -4.94 3.19 4.63
N GLN A 14 -5.13 2.59 5.80
CA GLN A 14 -6.06 1.47 5.99
C GLN A 14 -7.50 1.91 5.74
N ASN A 15 -7.92 3.05 6.29
CA ASN A 15 -9.25 3.59 6.05
C ASN A 15 -9.48 3.95 4.58
N CYS A 16 -8.49 4.52 3.90
CA CYS A 16 -8.58 4.82 2.47
C CYS A 16 -8.81 3.53 1.65
N ILE A 17 -8.09 2.46 1.95
CA ILE A 17 -8.27 1.19 1.22
C ILE A 17 -9.62 0.54 1.54
N VAL A 18 -10.00 0.46 2.82
CA VAL A 18 -11.19 -0.29 3.25
C VAL A 18 -12.49 0.49 3.05
N ARG A 19 -12.49 1.77 3.40
CA ARG A 19 -13.69 2.62 3.37
C ARG A 19 -13.84 3.36 2.06
N ASP A 20 -12.79 4.06 1.61
CA ASP A 20 -12.89 4.92 0.42
C ASP A 20 -12.80 4.08 -0.87
N CYS A 21 -11.90 3.11 -0.91
CA CYS A 21 -11.73 2.21 -2.05
C CYS A 21 -12.60 0.93 -1.95
N GLY A 22 -13.18 0.63 -0.78
CA GLY A 22 -14.03 -0.56 -0.59
C GLY A 22 -13.28 -1.90 -0.72
N ILE A 23 -11.97 -1.91 -0.53
CA ILE A 23 -11.12 -3.09 -0.70
C ILE A 23 -10.92 -3.78 0.65
N THR A 24 -11.23 -5.07 0.69
CA THR A 24 -10.94 -5.91 1.86
C THR A 24 -9.44 -6.20 1.93
N LEU A 25 -8.80 -5.82 3.04
CA LEU A 25 -7.43 -6.20 3.36
C LEU A 25 -7.43 -7.63 3.95
N ASP A 26 -7.69 -8.64 3.11
CA ASP A 26 -7.51 -10.02 3.52
C ASP A 26 -6.05 -10.47 3.34
N LYS A 27 -5.72 -11.62 3.95
CA LYS A 27 -4.36 -12.18 3.90
C LYS A 27 -3.86 -12.38 2.46
N ALA A 28 -4.71 -12.89 1.56
CA ALA A 28 -4.32 -13.20 0.19
C ALA A 28 -4.05 -11.91 -0.61
N PHE A 29 -4.88 -10.89 -0.42
CA PHE A 29 -4.70 -9.57 -1.00
C PHE A 29 -3.38 -8.93 -0.54
N LEU A 30 -3.11 -8.95 0.77
CA LEU A 30 -1.89 -8.38 1.33
C LEU A 30 -0.63 -9.09 0.83
N GLU A 31 -0.60 -10.43 0.89
CA GLU A 31 0.55 -11.22 0.41
C GLU A 31 0.80 -10.97 -1.08
N SER A 32 -0.26 -10.91 -1.90
CA SER A 32 -0.17 -10.60 -3.33
C SER A 32 0.41 -9.20 -3.57
N ARG A 33 -0.06 -8.19 -2.84
CA ARG A 33 0.41 -6.79 -2.98
C ARG A 33 1.85 -6.62 -2.52
N ILE A 34 2.22 -7.25 -1.41
CA ILE A 34 3.61 -7.27 -0.93
C ILE A 34 4.53 -7.89 -1.97
N ALA A 35 4.16 -9.05 -2.53
CA ALA A 35 4.96 -9.72 -3.55
C ALA A 35 5.12 -8.86 -4.82
N ALA A 36 4.04 -8.23 -5.27
CA ALA A 36 4.06 -7.34 -6.44
C ALA A 36 4.97 -6.13 -6.22
N LEU A 37 4.80 -5.42 -5.10
CA LEU A 37 5.61 -4.23 -4.78
C LEU A 37 7.07 -4.58 -4.52
N SER A 38 7.35 -5.75 -3.94
CA SER A 38 8.74 -6.21 -3.69
C SER A 38 9.49 -6.57 -4.98
N ASN A 39 8.78 -6.76 -6.10
CA ASN A 39 9.40 -7.05 -7.39
C ASN A 39 9.92 -5.77 -8.06
N MET A 40 11.20 -5.45 -7.84
CA MET A 40 11.87 -4.29 -8.45
C MET A 40 12.02 -4.36 -9.97
N LYS A 41 11.79 -5.54 -10.58
CA LYS A 41 11.78 -5.68 -12.05
C LYS A 41 10.42 -5.32 -12.65
N ASP A 42 9.36 -5.28 -11.83
CA ASP A 42 8.02 -4.96 -12.27
C ASP A 42 7.88 -3.48 -12.67
N GLN A 43 7.18 -3.23 -13.77
CA GLN A 43 7.00 -1.87 -14.30
C GLN A 43 6.13 -1.01 -13.40
N HIS A 44 5.15 -1.59 -12.69
CA HIS A 44 4.32 -0.86 -11.73
C HIS A 44 5.14 -0.44 -10.52
N THR A 45 6.02 -1.30 -10.02
CA THR A 45 6.94 -0.95 -8.91
C THR A 45 7.89 0.19 -9.30
N LYS A 46 8.48 0.12 -10.50
CA LYS A 46 9.33 1.19 -11.02
C LYS A 46 8.56 2.50 -11.21
N GLN A 47 7.34 2.43 -11.75
CA GLN A 47 6.49 3.59 -11.93
C GLN A 47 6.07 4.19 -10.59
N PHE A 48 5.76 3.36 -9.59
CA PHE A 48 5.44 3.80 -8.24
C PHE A 48 6.61 4.55 -7.60
N LEU A 49 7.82 3.97 -7.67
CA LEU A 49 9.04 4.61 -7.20
C LEU A 49 9.32 5.94 -7.91
N ARG A 50 9.05 6.02 -9.22
CA ARG A 50 9.24 7.25 -10.00
C ARG A 50 8.25 8.35 -9.61
N LEU A 51 7.00 8.01 -9.31
CA LEU A 51 5.95 8.99 -9.00
C LEU A 51 6.00 9.46 -7.55
N TYR A 52 6.23 8.54 -6.61
CA TYR A 52 6.10 8.81 -5.17
C TYR A 52 7.44 8.82 -4.43
N GLY A 53 8.50 8.34 -5.05
CA GLY A 53 9.82 8.23 -4.43
C GLY A 53 9.99 7.01 -3.53
N GLU A 54 11.25 6.73 -3.18
CA GLU A 54 11.64 5.53 -2.44
C GLU A 54 11.16 5.56 -0.98
N ALA A 55 11.11 6.74 -0.36
CA ALA A 55 10.63 6.91 1.01
C ALA A 55 9.16 6.51 1.14
N HIS A 56 8.30 7.02 0.24
CA HIS A 56 6.88 6.69 0.24
C HIS A 56 6.65 5.21 -0.11
N TYR A 57 7.40 4.66 -1.06
CA TYR A 57 7.38 3.23 -1.36
C TYR A 57 7.68 2.35 -0.13
N LYS A 58 8.75 2.65 0.61
CA LYS A 58 9.10 1.90 1.83
C LYS A 58 8.02 2.02 2.90
N GLN A 59 7.42 3.20 3.04
CA GLN A 59 6.34 3.45 3.99
C GLN A 59 5.09 2.62 3.65
N VAL A 60 4.64 2.66 2.39
CA VAL A 60 3.48 1.89 1.92
C VAL A 60 3.72 0.39 2.03
N LEU A 61 4.92 -0.09 1.66
CA LEU A 61 5.28 -1.50 1.82
C LEU A 61 5.28 -1.90 3.30
N GLY A 62 5.77 -1.03 4.20
CA GLY A 62 5.72 -1.23 5.64
C GLY A 62 4.29 -1.37 6.17
N TRP A 63 3.36 -0.54 5.69
CA TRP A 63 1.94 -0.64 6.05
C TRP A 63 1.29 -1.95 5.60
N PHE A 64 1.61 -2.42 4.39
CA PHE A 64 1.14 -3.74 3.95
C PHE A 64 1.64 -4.87 4.87
N HIS A 65 2.90 -4.82 5.29
CA HIS A 65 3.44 -5.81 6.25
C HIS A 65 2.80 -5.68 7.63
N GLN A 66 2.59 -4.45 8.12
CA GLN A 66 1.93 -4.21 9.41
C GLN A 66 0.50 -4.76 9.39
N ALA A 67 -0.29 -4.47 8.35
CA ALA A 67 -1.63 -5.00 8.20
C ALA A 67 -1.65 -6.54 8.19
N LEU A 68 -0.66 -7.18 7.55
CA LEU A 68 -0.54 -8.64 7.51
C LEU A 68 -0.24 -9.23 8.90
N VAL A 69 0.52 -8.52 9.73
CA VAL A 69 0.79 -8.91 11.12
C VAL A 69 -0.45 -8.73 11.99
N GLU A 70 -1.19 -7.62 11.84
CA GLU A 70 -2.40 -7.32 12.61
C GLU A 70 -3.59 -8.23 12.28
N LEU A 71 -3.57 -8.92 11.13
CA LEU A 71 -4.57 -9.93 10.74
C LEU A 71 -4.42 -11.29 11.42
N LYS A 72 -3.28 -11.54 12.09
CA LYS A 72 -3.05 -12.79 12.83
C LYS A 72 -3.77 -12.79 14.17
#